data_AF-L0B009-F1
#
_entry.id   AF-L0B009-F1
#
_cell.length_a   1.000
_cell.length_b   1.000
_cell.length_c   1.000
_cell.angle_alpha   90.00
_cell.angle_beta   90.00
_cell.angle_gamma   90.00
#
_symmetry.space_group_name_H-M   'P 1'
#
loop_
_entity.id
_entity.type
_entity.pdbx_description
1 polymer ?
#
loop_
_entity_poly.entity_id
_entity_poly.type
_entity_poly.pdbx_seq_one_letter_code
_entity_poly.pdbx_strand_id
1 'polypeptide(L)'
;MPKHSGVNSKAAEALQRRKEQKELIARKKEEEKLDKLWQDDDKLTKAKQERKLETQRKQQEKLQKKTELRNLLEQEEAQLVSNKQCAKGNPIPKVTRAECLRNQLLQAQKAKEAAAKREDYVSVHDDLLRANTNHQIMAEKLELEEQNIELITASGIDDVLSALSLDSKDSRFDKSIKSTYLAFQERKMAELKTEYPNLKLSQYKDMIFKLWKKSPENPFNAS
;
A
#
# COMPACT_ATOMS: atom_id res chain seq x y z
N MET A 1 36.53 30.20 -33.57
CA MET A 1 35.75 30.08 -32.31
C MET A 1 34.30 29.78 -32.64
N PRO A 2 33.80 28.55 -32.43
CA PRO A 2 32.43 28.21 -32.78
C PRO A 2 31.45 28.55 -31.65
N LYS A 3 30.50 29.43 -31.98
CA LYS A 3 29.39 29.88 -31.13
C LYS A 3 28.43 28.71 -30.89
N HIS A 4 28.15 28.36 -29.63
CA HIS A 4 27.14 27.36 -29.26
C HIS A 4 25.74 27.95 -29.50
N SER A 5 25.24 27.90 -30.73
CA SER A 5 23.92 28.41 -31.12
C SER A 5 22.82 27.34 -31.06
N GLY A 6 22.87 26.48 -30.03
CA GLY A 6 21.85 25.47 -29.76
C GLY A 6 21.32 25.65 -28.34
N VAL A 7 20.02 25.85 -28.19
CA VAL A 7 19.37 25.91 -26.87
C VAL A 7 19.68 24.61 -26.12
N ASN A 8 20.18 24.71 -24.89
CA ASN A 8 20.50 23.55 -24.05
C ASN A 8 19.25 22.67 -23.89
N SER A 9 19.34 21.40 -24.28
CA SER A 9 18.24 20.42 -24.24
C SER A 9 17.55 20.39 -22.86
N LYS A 10 18.31 20.50 -21.78
CA LYS A 10 17.78 20.53 -20.41
C LYS A 10 17.01 21.80 -20.10
N ALA A 11 17.45 22.94 -20.64
CA ALA A 11 16.74 24.21 -20.50
C ALA A 11 15.45 24.23 -21.33
N ALA A 12 15.47 23.65 -22.54
CA ALA A 12 14.28 23.48 -23.36
C ALA A 12 13.25 22.57 -22.67
N GLU A 13 13.67 21.44 -22.13
CA GLU A 13 12.81 20.50 -21.40
C GLU A 13 12.23 21.10 -20.10
N ALA A 14 13.03 21.87 -19.35
CA ALA A 14 12.54 22.59 -18.17
C ALA A 14 11.47 23.65 -18.54
N LEU A 15 11.63 24.34 -19.67
CA LEU A 15 10.63 25.27 -20.17
C LEU A 15 9.35 24.56 -20.61
N GLN A 16 9.44 23.40 -21.27
CA GLN A 16 8.28 22.58 -21.63
C GLN A 16 7.52 22.11 -20.40
N ARG A 17 8.20 21.57 -19.38
CA ARG A 17 7.54 21.18 -18.11
C ARG A 17 6.82 22.34 -17.44
N ARG A 18 7.44 23.53 -17.41
CA ARG A 18 6.79 24.73 -16.85
C ARG A 18 5.59 25.17 -17.68
N LYS A 19 5.61 24.97 -19.00
CA LYS A 19 4.49 25.25 -19.90
C LYS A 19 3.35 24.26 -19.67
N GLU A 20 3.65 22.97 -19.66
CA GLU A 20 2.69 21.88 -19.38
C GLU A 20 2.03 22.06 -18.00
N GLN A 21 2.80 22.34 -16.95
CA GLN A 21 2.24 22.61 -15.62
C GLN A 21 1.29 23.82 -15.63
N LYS A 22 1.64 24.89 -16.34
CA LYS A 22 0.77 26.06 -16.48
C LYS A 22 -0.51 25.72 -17.25
N GLU A 23 -0.41 24.94 -18.32
CA GLU A 23 -1.57 24.49 -19.10
C GLU A 23 -2.47 23.55 -18.29
N LEU A 24 -1.90 22.63 -17.51
CA LEU A 24 -2.67 21.78 -16.60
C LEU A 24 -3.39 22.59 -15.52
N ILE A 25 -2.72 23.58 -14.93
CA ILE A 25 -3.35 24.48 -13.94
C ILE A 25 -4.44 25.33 -14.60
N ALA A 26 -4.19 25.84 -15.81
CA ALA A 26 -5.18 26.61 -16.56
C ALA A 26 -6.40 25.75 -16.89
N ARG A 27 -6.18 24.54 -17.40
CA ARG A 27 -7.23 23.57 -17.70
C ARG A 27 -8.03 23.19 -16.45
N LYS A 28 -7.38 22.88 -15.32
CA LYS A 28 -8.08 22.62 -14.05
C LYS A 28 -8.93 23.81 -13.62
N LYS A 29 -8.40 25.04 -13.73
CA LYS A 29 -9.17 26.25 -13.43
C LYS A 29 -10.34 26.46 -14.39
N GLU A 30 -10.21 26.07 -15.65
CA GLU A 30 -11.30 26.12 -16.62
C GLU A 30 -12.35 25.06 -16.33
N GLU A 31 -11.94 23.83 -16.01
CA GLU A 31 -12.82 22.75 -15.55
C GLU A 31 -13.58 23.16 -14.28
N GLU A 32 -12.90 23.67 -13.26
CA GLU A 32 -13.54 24.18 -12.03
C GLU A 32 -14.53 25.33 -12.32
N LYS A 33 -14.23 26.21 -13.28
CA LYS A 33 -15.15 27.29 -13.69
C LYS A 33 -16.36 26.73 -14.44
N LEU A 34 -16.17 25.74 -15.30
CA LEU A 34 -17.24 25.08 -16.03
C LEU A 34 -18.12 24.29 -15.06
N ASP A 35 -17.53 23.50 -14.16
CA ASP A 35 -18.26 22.76 -13.13
C ASP A 35 -19.08 23.71 -12.24
N LYS A 36 -18.50 24.84 -11.86
CA LYS A 36 -19.23 25.87 -11.10
C LYS A 36 -20.33 26.54 -11.92
N LEU A 37 -20.11 26.77 -13.21
CA LEU A 37 -21.12 27.34 -14.11
C LEU A 37 -22.30 26.38 -14.32
N TRP A 38 -22.03 25.08 -14.34
CA TRP A 38 -23.01 24.01 -14.51
C TRP A 38 -23.48 23.40 -13.18
N GLN A 39 -23.21 24.07 -12.05
CA GLN A 39 -23.67 23.62 -10.75
C GLN A 39 -25.15 23.95 -10.56
N ASP A 40 -25.99 22.92 -10.46
CA ASP A 40 -27.42 23.08 -10.16
C ASP A 40 -27.67 23.25 -8.65
N ASP A 41 -28.12 24.44 -8.25
CA ASP A 41 -28.43 24.79 -6.86
C ASP A 41 -29.91 24.61 -6.46
N ASP A 42 -30.71 23.91 -7.28
CA ASP A 42 -32.12 23.68 -6.97
C ASP A 42 -32.29 22.83 -5.69
N LYS A 43 -32.88 23.45 -4.67
CA LYS A 43 -33.15 22.87 -3.35
C LYS A 43 -33.98 21.58 -3.44
N LEU A 44 -34.95 21.51 -4.35
CA LEU A 44 -35.82 20.33 -4.47
C LEU A 44 -35.07 19.14 -5.06
N THR A 45 -34.20 19.40 -6.04
CA THR A 45 -33.37 18.38 -6.68
C THR A 45 -32.31 17.84 -5.72
N LYS A 46 -31.62 18.73 -4.97
CA LYS A 46 -30.68 18.33 -3.91
C LYS A 46 -31.36 17.48 -2.83
N ALA A 47 -32.51 17.91 -2.31
CA ALA A 47 -33.25 17.15 -1.32
C ALA A 47 -33.71 15.76 -1.82
N LYS A 48 -34.04 15.62 -3.11
CA LYS A 48 -34.34 14.31 -3.72
C LYS A 48 -33.10 13.41 -3.80
N GLN A 49 -31.95 13.98 -4.21
CA GLN A 49 -30.69 13.26 -4.26
C GLN A 49 -30.25 12.79 -2.86
N GLU A 50 -30.33 13.67 -1.86
CA GLU A 50 -30.00 13.35 -0.46
C GLU A 50 -30.89 12.23 0.08
N ARG A 51 -32.22 12.28 -0.15
CA ARG A 51 -33.12 11.17 0.24
C ARG A 51 -32.75 9.85 -0.45
N LYS A 52 -32.34 9.89 -1.72
CA LYS A 52 -31.89 8.71 -2.47
C LYS A 52 -30.55 8.18 -1.95
N LEU A 53 -29.63 9.06 -1.54
CA LEU A 53 -28.35 8.68 -0.94
C LEU A 53 -28.55 8.12 0.46
N GLU A 54 -29.40 8.72 1.28
CA GLU A 54 -29.70 8.24 2.63
C GLU A 54 -30.36 6.85 2.61
N THR A 55 -31.31 6.64 1.70
CA THR A 55 -31.94 5.32 1.52
C THR A 55 -30.94 4.25 1.08
N GLN A 56 -30.02 4.57 0.16
CA GLN A 56 -28.93 3.67 -0.23
C GLN A 56 -27.95 3.42 0.92
N ARG A 57 -27.55 4.46 1.65
CA ARG A 57 -26.65 4.34 2.81
C ARG A 57 -27.26 3.43 3.89
N LYS A 58 -28.54 3.62 4.20
CA LYS A 58 -29.28 2.78 5.15
C LYS A 58 -29.42 1.33 4.67
N GLN A 59 -29.53 1.09 3.36
CA GLN A 59 -29.50 -0.26 2.80
C GLN A 59 -28.12 -0.89 2.94
N GLN A 60 -27.05 -0.15 2.64
CA GLN A 60 -25.66 -0.60 2.81
C GLN A 60 -25.35 -0.91 4.27
N GLU A 61 -25.70 -0.02 5.21
CA GLU A 61 -25.53 -0.24 6.65
C GLU A 61 -26.27 -1.50 7.13
N LYS A 62 -27.49 -1.75 6.62
CA LYS A 62 -28.23 -2.99 6.93
C LYS A 62 -27.55 -4.23 6.36
N LEU A 63 -27.00 -4.15 5.15
CA LEU A 63 -26.25 -5.25 4.55
C LEU A 63 -24.96 -5.52 5.35
N GLN A 64 -24.22 -4.48 5.71
CA GLN A 64 -23.02 -4.56 6.55
C GLN A 64 -23.32 -5.18 7.91
N LYS A 65 -24.37 -4.72 8.60
CA LYS A 65 -24.81 -5.34 9.87
C LYS A 65 -25.20 -6.81 9.73
N LYS A 66 -25.85 -7.18 8.62
CA LYS A 66 -26.18 -8.59 8.34
C LYS A 66 -24.94 -9.42 8.06
N THR A 67 -23.95 -8.88 7.34
CA THR A 67 -22.69 -9.59 7.09
C THR A 67 -21.87 -9.73 8.36
N GLU A 68 -21.81 -8.69 9.20
CA GLU A 68 -21.13 -8.74 10.51
C GLU A 68 -21.78 -9.78 11.43
N LEU A 69 -23.13 -9.79 11.53
CA LEU A 69 -23.85 -10.79 12.32
C LEU A 69 -23.59 -12.21 11.82
N ARG A 70 -23.58 -12.41 10.50
CA ARG A 70 -23.27 -13.71 9.89
C ARG A 70 -21.84 -14.15 10.23
N ASN A 71 -20.88 -13.24 10.12
CA ASN A 71 -19.48 -13.53 10.43
C ASN A 71 -19.31 -13.87 11.93
N LEU A 72 -20.00 -13.18 12.83
CA LEU A 72 -19.97 -13.49 14.26
C LEU A 72 -20.57 -14.88 14.54
N LEU A 73 -21.71 -15.20 13.92
CA LEU A 73 -22.33 -16.52 14.03
C LEU A 73 -21.40 -17.62 13.51
N GLU A 74 -20.74 -17.41 12.38
CA GLU A 74 -19.77 -18.36 11.82
C GLU A 74 -18.55 -18.54 12.75
N GLN A 75 -18.08 -17.47 13.39
CA GLN A 75 -17.03 -17.55 14.42
C GLN A 75 -17.49 -18.36 15.65
N GLU A 76 -18.72 -18.16 16.12
CA GLU A 76 -19.31 -18.94 17.22
C GLU A 76 -19.47 -20.42 16.84
N GLU A 77 -19.98 -20.72 15.64
CA GLU A 77 -20.10 -22.09 15.12
C GLU A 77 -18.73 -22.77 14.99
N ALA A 78 -17.70 -22.07 14.52
CA ALA A 78 -16.33 -22.59 14.44
C ALA A 78 -15.75 -22.92 15.84
N GLN A 79 -16.04 -22.08 16.84
CA GLN A 79 -15.65 -22.36 18.23
C GLN A 79 -16.40 -23.56 18.82
N LEU A 80 -17.69 -23.75 18.48
CA LEU A 80 -18.46 -24.90 18.92
C LEU A 80 -18.02 -26.21 18.25
N VAL A 81 -17.69 -26.17 16.96
CA VAL A 81 -17.23 -27.35 16.21
C VAL A 81 -15.81 -27.77 16.64
N SER A 82 -14.95 -26.82 17.04
CA SER A 82 -13.60 -27.14 17.54
C SER A 82 -13.59 -27.80 18.94
N ASN A 83 -14.72 -27.82 19.66
CA ASN A 83 -14.89 -28.57 20.92
C ASN A 83 -15.41 -30.02 20.74
N LYS A 84 -15.44 -30.58 19.52
CA LYS A 84 -15.82 -31.99 19.26
C LYS A 84 -14.80 -33.04 19.73
N GLN A 85 -13.78 -32.64 20.49
CA GLN A 85 -13.00 -33.58 21.29
C GLN A 85 -13.40 -33.41 22.76
N CYS A 86 -14.51 -34.03 23.15
CA CYS A 86 -14.77 -34.33 24.54
C CYS A 86 -13.67 -35.31 25.01
N ALA A 87 -12.58 -34.75 25.55
CA ALA A 87 -11.70 -35.53 26.40
C ALA A 87 -12.57 -36.08 27.53
N LYS A 88 -12.61 -37.40 27.66
CA LYS A 88 -13.29 -38.10 28.76
C LYS A 88 -12.67 -37.62 30.08
N GLY A 89 -13.26 -36.58 30.66
CA GLY A 89 -12.85 -36.05 31.95
C GLY A 89 -13.14 -37.06 33.05
N ASN A 90 -12.23 -37.14 34.02
CA ASN A 90 -12.32 -38.03 35.18
C ASN A 90 -13.67 -37.90 35.90
N PRO A 91 -14.18 -39.00 36.50
CA PRO A 91 -15.45 -38.98 37.22
C PRO A 91 -15.41 -37.96 38.36
N ILE A 92 -16.32 -36.99 38.30
CA ILE A 92 -16.49 -35.96 39.32
C ILE A 92 -17.04 -36.64 40.58
N PRO A 93 -16.36 -36.52 41.74
CA PRO A 93 -16.83 -37.12 42.99
C PRO A 93 -18.15 -36.49 43.44
N LYS A 94 -19.09 -37.33 43.89
CA LYS A 94 -20.41 -36.89 44.37
C LYS A 94 -20.23 -36.12 45.68
N VAL A 95 -20.36 -34.80 45.63
CA VAL A 95 -20.32 -33.91 46.78
C VAL A 95 -21.69 -33.82 47.46
N THR A 96 -21.69 -33.79 48.79
CA THR A 96 -22.92 -33.64 49.57
C THR A 96 -23.46 -32.21 49.46
N ARG A 97 -24.79 -32.02 49.61
CA ARG A 97 -25.44 -30.70 49.49
C ARG A 97 -24.83 -29.64 50.42
N ALA A 98 -24.43 -30.04 51.63
CA ALA A 98 -23.75 -29.16 52.58
C ALA A 98 -22.38 -28.68 52.07
N GLU A 99 -21.66 -29.57 51.38
CA GLU A 99 -20.35 -29.26 50.80
C GLU A 99 -20.46 -28.36 49.56
N CYS A 100 -21.49 -28.53 48.74
CA CYS A 100 -21.81 -27.60 47.65
C CYS A 100 -22.07 -26.18 48.17
N LEU A 101 -22.83 -26.05 49.26
CA LEU A 101 -23.17 -24.75 49.85
C LEU A 101 -21.93 -24.07 50.45
N ARG A 102 -21.08 -24.85 51.11
CA ARG A 102 -19.77 -24.39 51.62
C ARG A 102 -18.85 -23.92 50.49
N ASN A 103 -18.76 -24.70 49.41
CA ASN A 103 -17.93 -24.37 48.25
C ASN A 103 -18.45 -23.12 47.52
N GLN A 104 -19.77 -22.95 47.43
CA GLN A 104 -20.39 -21.79 46.82
C GLN A 104 -20.16 -20.50 47.64
N LEU A 105 -20.26 -20.57 48.97
CA LEU A 105 -19.90 -19.46 49.86
C LEU A 105 -18.42 -19.08 49.76
N LEU A 106 -17.54 -20.08 49.70
CA LEU A 106 -16.10 -19.87 49.58
C LEU A 106 -15.72 -19.28 48.21
N GLN A 107 -16.38 -19.71 47.13
CA GLN A 107 -16.25 -19.11 45.80
C GLN A 107 -16.77 -17.68 45.79
N ALA A 108 -17.92 -17.39 46.42
CA ALA A 108 -18.46 -16.03 46.50
C ALA A 108 -17.53 -15.08 47.27
N GLN A 109 -16.91 -15.55 48.36
CA GLN A 109 -15.90 -14.77 49.09
C GLN A 109 -14.64 -14.54 48.24
N LYS A 110 -14.11 -15.58 47.60
CA LYS A 110 -12.96 -15.45 46.70
C LYS A 110 -13.25 -14.53 45.51
N ALA A 111 -14.46 -14.57 44.96
CA ALA A 111 -14.88 -13.69 43.87
C ALA A 111 -14.96 -12.23 44.33
N LYS A 112 -15.48 -11.97 45.54
CA LYS A 112 -15.49 -10.63 46.14
C LYS A 112 -14.07 -10.12 46.42
N GLU A 113 -13.19 -10.97 46.94
CA GLU A 113 -11.80 -10.60 47.21
C GLU A 113 -11.01 -10.38 45.92
N ALA A 114 -11.26 -11.19 44.88
CA ALA A 114 -10.68 -10.99 43.55
C ALA A 114 -11.23 -9.73 42.86
N ALA A 115 -12.51 -9.41 43.03
CA ALA A 115 -13.09 -8.16 42.56
C ALA A 115 -12.47 -6.95 43.29
N ALA A 116 -12.32 -7.01 44.61
CA ALA A 116 -11.66 -5.95 45.38
C ALA A 116 -10.20 -5.76 44.94
N LYS A 117 -9.43 -6.84 44.77
CA LYS A 117 -8.05 -6.78 44.25
C LYS A 117 -7.99 -6.29 42.80
N ARG A 118 -9.02 -6.56 41.99
CA ARG A 118 -9.13 -6.06 40.61
C ARG A 118 -9.40 -4.55 40.61
N GLU A 119 -10.29 -4.06 41.45
CA GLU A 119 -10.56 -2.61 41.62
C GLU A 119 -9.31 -1.88 42.13
N ASP A 120 -8.61 -2.45 43.12
CA ASP A 120 -7.35 -1.88 43.64
C ASP A 120 -6.23 -1.87 42.58
N TYR A 121 -6.13 -2.90 41.75
CA TYR A 121 -5.16 -2.97 40.64
C TYR A 121 -5.50 -2.00 39.50
N VAL A 122 -6.79 -1.82 39.21
CA VAL A 122 -7.27 -0.86 38.20
C VAL A 122 -7.02 0.58 38.65
N SER A 123 -7.20 0.91 39.93
CA SER A 123 -6.97 2.26 40.45
C SER A 123 -5.50 2.69 40.46
N VAL A 124 -4.54 1.76 40.55
CA VAL A 124 -3.09 2.07 40.55
C VAL A 124 -2.52 2.14 39.12
N HIS A 125 -3.25 1.63 38.12
CA HIS A 125 -2.87 1.65 36.71
C HIS A 125 -3.72 2.59 35.83
N ASP A 126 -4.56 3.43 36.43
CA ASP A 126 -5.37 4.44 35.73
C ASP A 126 -4.54 5.66 35.27
N ASP A 127 -3.25 5.70 35.65
CA ASP A 127 -2.25 6.46 34.90
C ASP A 127 -2.04 5.78 33.54
N LEU A 128 -2.96 6.09 32.61
CA LEU A 128 -2.93 5.80 31.17
C LEU A 128 -1.59 5.21 30.74
N LEU A 129 -1.50 3.87 30.69
CA LEU A 129 -0.33 3.19 30.14
C LEU A 129 -0.12 3.76 28.73
N ARG A 130 0.86 4.67 28.61
CA ARG A 130 1.20 5.27 27.33
C ARG A 130 1.67 4.14 26.44
N ALA A 131 1.04 3.99 25.29
CA ALA A 131 1.47 2.99 24.32
C ALA A 131 2.95 3.19 24.00
N ASN A 132 3.69 2.09 23.93
CA ASN A 132 5.11 2.14 23.60
C ASN A 132 5.26 2.80 22.21
N THR A 133 6.08 3.85 22.12
CA THR A 133 6.32 4.60 20.88
C THR A 133 6.80 3.69 19.74
N ASN A 134 7.57 2.64 20.06
CA ASN A 134 8.03 1.67 19.06
C ASN A 134 6.86 0.86 18.48
N HIS A 135 5.85 0.52 19.29
CA HIS A 135 4.64 -0.16 18.78
C HIS A 135 3.79 0.77 17.92
N GLN A 136 3.72 2.06 18.25
CA GLN A 136 3.02 3.05 17.42
C GLN A 136 3.70 3.23 16.05
N ILE A 137 5.03 3.37 16.04
CA ILE A 137 5.82 3.48 14.79
C ILE A 137 5.65 2.23 13.92
N MET A 138 5.62 1.03 14.54
CA MET A 138 5.41 -0.21 13.80
C MET A 138 3.98 -0.33 13.23
N ALA A 139 2.98 0.09 13.99
CA ALA A 139 1.60 0.12 13.52
C ALA A 139 1.41 1.11 12.36
N GLU A 140 1.95 2.32 12.48
CA GLU A 140 1.93 3.33 11.42
C GLU A 140 2.63 2.83 10.15
N LYS A 141 3.78 2.17 10.31
CA LYS A 141 4.49 1.57 9.18
C LYS A 141 3.67 0.49 8.49
N LEU A 142 3.01 -0.39 9.25
CA LEU A 142 2.15 -1.44 8.70
C LEU A 142 0.94 -0.84 7.95
N GLU A 143 0.28 0.17 8.52
CA GLU A 143 -0.83 0.87 7.86
C GLU A 143 -0.39 1.55 6.54
N LEU A 144 0.81 2.13 6.50
CA LEU A 144 1.37 2.72 5.29
C LEU A 144 1.74 1.66 4.24
N GLU A 145 2.29 0.51 4.65
CA GLU A 145 2.56 -0.64 3.78
C GLU A 145 1.26 -1.19 3.15
N GLU A 146 0.17 -1.32 3.93
CA GLU A 146 -1.15 -1.71 3.43
C GLU A 146 -1.70 -0.72 2.37
N GLN A 147 -1.37 0.57 2.52
CA GLN A 147 -1.71 1.62 1.57
C GLN A 147 -0.72 1.73 0.39
N ASN A 148 0.30 0.86 0.32
CA ASN A 148 1.41 0.91 -0.66
C ASN A 148 2.18 2.25 -0.65
N ILE A 149 2.30 2.89 0.50
CA ILE A 149 3.07 4.13 0.69
C ILE A 149 4.39 3.77 1.39
N GLU A 150 5.51 3.98 0.71
CA GLU A 150 6.84 3.79 1.31
C GLU A 150 7.16 4.96 2.26
N LEU A 151 7.31 4.66 3.56
CA LEU A 151 7.76 5.63 4.54
C LEU A 151 9.28 5.82 4.43
N ILE A 152 9.70 6.98 3.92
CA ILE A 152 11.12 7.35 3.84
C ILE A 152 11.46 8.23 5.05
N THR A 153 12.11 7.65 6.05
CA THR A 153 12.63 8.40 7.21
C THR A 153 13.95 9.06 6.84
N ALA A 154 13.96 10.39 6.72
CA ALA A 154 15.17 11.16 6.44
C ALA A 154 15.61 11.97 7.66
N SER A 155 16.86 11.79 8.11
CA SER A 155 17.43 12.50 9.26
C SER A 155 18.40 13.58 8.79
N GLY A 156 17.92 14.54 7.98
CA GLY A 156 18.72 15.65 7.48
C GLY A 156 18.25 16.19 6.14
N ILE A 157 18.63 17.44 5.82
CA ILE A 157 18.22 18.10 4.57
C ILE A 157 18.78 17.36 3.35
N ASP A 158 20.01 16.88 3.41
CA ASP A 158 20.65 16.14 2.31
C ASP A 158 19.97 14.79 2.05
N ASP A 159 19.55 14.11 3.12
CA ASP A 159 18.83 12.84 3.06
C ASP A 159 17.40 13.03 2.52
N VAL A 160 16.72 14.12 2.91
CA VAL A 160 15.43 14.53 2.32
C VAL A 160 15.58 14.84 0.83
N LEU A 161 16.65 15.54 0.45
CA LEU A 161 16.92 15.85 -0.96
C LEU A 161 17.22 14.60 -1.78
N SER A 162 17.96 13.65 -1.23
CA SER A 162 18.26 12.35 -1.85
C SER A 162 17.01 11.47 -2.00
N ALA A 163 16.22 11.35 -0.92
CA ALA A 163 14.93 10.67 -0.89
C ALA A 163 13.95 11.23 -1.93
N LEU A 164 13.94 12.56 -2.10
CA LEU A 164 13.13 13.23 -3.12
C LEU A 164 13.73 13.11 -4.53
N SER A 165 15.04 12.88 -4.65
CA SER A 165 15.77 12.69 -5.92
C SER A 165 15.63 11.30 -6.54
N LEU A 166 14.81 10.41 -5.96
CA LEU A 166 14.55 9.05 -6.46
C LEU A 166 13.89 8.96 -7.85
N ASP A 167 13.64 10.09 -8.54
CA ASP A 167 13.21 10.11 -9.94
C ASP A 167 14.14 10.91 -10.86
N SER A 168 15.46 10.74 -10.71
CA SER A 168 16.37 10.98 -11.85
C SER A 168 16.15 9.89 -12.91
N LYS A 169 15.08 10.06 -13.68
CA LYS A 169 14.67 9.23 -14.83
C LYS A 169 15.81 8.87 -15.77
N ASP A 170 16.87 9.67 -15.83
CA ASP A 170 18.06 9.45 -16.66
C ASP A 170 18.82 8.15 -16.34
N SER A 171 18.91 7.72 -15.07
CA SER A 171 19.69 6.50 -14.75
C SER A 171 18.99 5.22 -15.23
N ARG A 172 17.65 5.22 -15.28
CA ARG A 172 16.85 4.06 -15.72
C ARG A 172 16.93 3.87 -17.22
N PHE A 173 16.96 4.95 -17.99
CA PHE A 173 17.17 4.88 -19.44
C PHE A 173 18.55 4.32 -19.78
N ASP A 174 19.62 4.84 -19.17
CA ASP A 174 20.98 4.35 -19.42
C ASP A 174 21.19 2.90 -18.99
N LYS A 175 20.61 2.49 -17.86
CA LYS A 175 20.63 1.09 -17.39
C LYS A 175 19.81 0.17 -18.30
N SER A 176 18.65 0.64 -18.76
CA SER A 176 17.80 -0.08 -19.69
C SER A 176 18.50 -0.28 -21.04
N ILE A 177 19.09 0.77 -21.63
CA ILE A 177 19.81 0.70 -22.91
C ILE A 177 20.97 -0.31 -22.86
N LYS A 178 21.73 -0.33 -21.76
CA LYS A 178 22.83 -1.31 -21.58
C LYS A 178 22.30 -2.74 -21.46
N SER A 179 21.22 -2.93 -20.71
CA SER A 179 20.57 -4.23 -20.54
C SER A 179 19.98 -4.76 -21.85
N THR A 180 19.24 -3.94 -22.57
CA THR A 180 18.61 -4.30 -23.85
C THR A 180 19.67 -4.55 -24.93
N TYR A 181 20.75 -3.76 -24.97
CA TYR A 181 21.88 -4.00 -25.86
C TYR A 181 22.60 -5.32 -25.54
N LEU A 182 22.81 -5.65 -24.26
CA LEU A 182 23.46 -6.90 -23.85
C LEU A 182 22.62 -8.11 -24.25
N ALA A 183 21.31 -8.08 -24.00
CA ALA A 183 20.39 -9.14 -24.39
C ALA A 183 20.35 -9.34 -25.92
N PHE A 184 20.34 -8.24 -26.67
CA PHE A 184 20.40 -8.28 -28.14
C PHE A 184 21.75 -8.82 -28.63
N GLN A 185 22.85 -8.42 -28.00
CA GLN A 185 24.18 -8.86 -28.33
C GLN A 185 24.33 -10.36 -28.13
N GLU A 186 23.84 -10.93 -27.02
CA GLU A 186 23.93 -12.38 -26.77
C GLU A 186 23.17 -13.20 -27.81
N ARG A 187 21.93 -12.79 -28.16
CA ARG A 187 21.11 -13.45 -29.18
C ARG A 187 21.78 -13.43 -30.56
N LYS A 188 22.21 -12.25 -31.01
CA LYS A 188 22.82 -12.09 -32.34
C LYS A 188 24.23 -12.65 -32.41
N MET A 189 24.96 -12.69 -31.31
CA MET A 189 26.30 -13.30 -31.29
C MET A 189 26.23 -14.82 -31.50
N ALA A 190 25.20 -15.49 -30.97
CA ALA A 190 24.98 -16.92 -31.23
C ALA A 190 24.64 -17.21 -32.71
N GLU A 191 23.72 -16.43 -33.30
CA GLU A 191 23.36 -16.55 -34.73
C GLU A 191 24.59 -16.32 -35.63
N LEU A 192 25.35 -15.25 -35.39
CA LEU A 192 26.47 -14.87 -36.25
C LEU A 192 27.68 -15.79 -36.15
N LYS A 193 27.91 -16.45 -35.00
CA LYS A 193 28.94 -17.48 -34.86
C LYS A 193 28.63 -18.72 -35.69
N THR A 194 27.35 -19.02 -35.89
CA THR A 194 26.89 -20.16 -36.69
C THR A 194 27.04 -19.85 -38.18
N GLU A 195 26.66 -18.65 -38.60
CA GLU A 195 26.74 -18.21 -40.00
C GLU A 195 28.17 -17.92 -40.48
N TYR A 196 29.02 -17.39 -39.60
CA TYR A 196 30.37 -16.94 -39.99
C TYR A 196 31.43 -17.41 -39.00
N PRO A 197 31.83 -18.68 -38.92
CA PRO A 197 32.70 -19.21 -37.86
C PRO A 197 34.14 -18.63 -37.83
N ASN A 198 34.59 -17.96 -38.90
CA ASN A 198 35.97 -17.50 -39.05
C ASN A 198 36.18 -15.99 -38.76
N LEU A 199 35.19 -15.28 -38.22
CA LEU A 199 35.30 -13.84 -37.94
C LEU A 199 35.95 -13.56 -36.57
N LYS A 200 36.66 -12.44 -36.46
CA LYS A 200 37.21 -11.97 -35.19
C LYS A 200 36.10 -11.40 -34.29
N LEU A 201 36.23 -11.52 -32.96
CA LEU A 201 35.27 -10.98 -31.99
C LEU A 201 34.91 -9.51 -32.22
N SER A 202 35.87 -8.69 -32.64
CA SER A 202 35.65 -7.27 -32.97
C SER A 202 34.67 -7.11 -34.13
N GLN A 203 34.81 -7.92 -35.19
CA GLN A 203 33.98 -7.84 -36.39
C GLN A 203 32.52 -8.24 -36.10
N TYR A 204 32.31 -9.25 -35.25
CA TYR A 204 30.95 -9.57 -34.78
C TYR A 204 30.36 -8.43 -33.96
N LYS A 205 31.12 -7.83 -33.03
CA LYS A 205 30.63 -6.69 -32.23
C LYS A 205 30.25 -5.50 -33.12
N ASP A 206 31.06 -5.19 -34.13
CA ASP A 206 30.77 -4.11 -35.09
C ASP A 206 29.50 -4.39 -35.91
N MET A 207 29.29 -5.64 -36.34
CA MET A 207 28.11 -6.04 -37.09
C MET A 207 26.85 -6.04 -36.22
N ILE A 208 26.95 -6.55 -34.99
CA ILE A 208 25.87 -6.51 -33.99
C ILE A 208 25.50 -5.07 -33.67
N PHE A 209 26.48 -4.18 -33.48
CA PHE A 209 26.21 -2.77 -33.18
C PHE A 209 25.54 -2.04 -34.34
N LYS A 210 25.89 -2.36 -35.60
CA LYS A 210 25.21 -1.84 -36.78
C LYS A 210 23.76 -2.32 -36.88
N LEU A 211 23.51 -3.59 -36.54
CA LEU A 211 22.15 -4.15 -36.48
C LEU A 211 21.35 -3.53 -35.32
N TRP A 212 21.97 -3.33 -34.16
CA TRP A 212 21.37 -2.69 -32.99
C TRP A 212 20.87 -1.28 -33.29
N LYS A 213 21.69 -0.45 -33.95
CA LYS A 213 21.29 0.92 -34.35
C LYS A 213 20.06 0.96 -35.26
N LYS A 214 19.74 -0.13 -35.98
CA LYS A 214 18.57 -0.23 -36.85
C LYS A 214 17.43 -1.05 -36.24
N SER A 215 17.67 -1.68 -35.10
CA SER A 215 16.70 -2.55 -34.44
C SER A 215 15.59 -1.73 -33.79
N PRO A 216 14.33 -2.21 -33.80
CA PRO A 216 13.24 -1.61 -33.02
C PRO A 216 13.43 -1.79 -31.51
N GLU A 217 14.27 -2.75 -31.09
CA GLU A 217 14.61 -3.00 -29.69
C GLU A 217 15.50 -1.90 -29.07
N ASN A 218 16.06 -1.01 -29.90
CA ASN A 218 16.82 0.13 -29.42
C ASN A 218 15.85 1.21 -28.90
N PRO A 219 15.91 1.58 -27.61
CA PRO A 219 15.03 2.61 -27.05
C PRO A 219 15.08 3.95 -27.77
N PHE A 220 16.20 4.27 -28.44
CA PHE A 220 16.32 5.49 -29.28
C PHE A 220 15.53 5.43 -30.59
N ASN A 221 15.18 4.24 -31.07
CA ASN A 221 14.38 4.04 -32.28
C ASN A 221 12.91 3.74 -31.97
N ALA A 222 12.58 3.49 -30.70
CA ALA A 222 11.25 3.10 -30.23
C ALA A 222 10.34 4.31 -29.90
N SER A 223 10.59 5.46 -30.53
CA SER A 223 9.75 6.68 -30.43
C SER A 223 8.86 6.86 -31.65
#